data_AF-A0A1X1BDB2-F1
#
_entry.id   AF-A0A1X1BDB2-F1
#
_cell.length_a   1.000
_cell.length_b   1.000
_cell.length_c   1.000
_cell.angle_alpha   90.00
_cell.angle_beta   90.00
_cell.angle_gamma   90.00
#
_symmetry.space_group_name_H-M   'P 1'
#
loop_
_entity.id
_entity.type
_entity.pdbx_description
1 polymer ?
#
loop_
_entity_poly.entity_id
_entity_poly.type
_entity_poly.pdbx_seq_one_letter_code
_entity_poly.pdbx_strand_id
1 'polypeptide(L)'
;MASSKSNNRKRRADKQKARDQRRASSRTEFVLNPELEQAFIAWLPDSEFADELTPEQAVGGIGPVMGMIAHGNPRFSATAWTMADLDVFAAFLDDVEATGSELDVQVSDGLQLAAVAWLHFLEKTDRWTGTDENLAYCTGVLGLDQLDGPPIRTPSMIELDPVDPEDEGQALAALPLFTRLTTVLEWIGDGVSVTEAGELSVDRTVDLATHLGFELSERPESMYDLSSVSIPWVVLTTMGIVSINGDRAEPTGRVDLSSAGDLQTLRKALTATIAAELADFRSTDMSMDGGFIDLQLLLAGMTDEPLSPVDPVDDEFDDQQTVVAKTFASALTARFIDDGYFVVVDGLLEVPLPLRPAILAGIPDLGDDDFDDL
;
A
#
# COMPACT_ATOMS: atom_id res chain seq x y z
N MET A 1 28.60 33.19 -34.86
CA MET A 1 27.51 32.33 -35.39
C MET A 1 26.76 31.58 -34.26
N ALA A 2 26.32 32.27 -33.19
CA ALA A 2 25.61 31.62 -32.06
C ALA A 2 24.14 32.06 -31.93
N SER A 3 23.74 33.21 -32.50
CA SER A 3 22.40 33.78 -32.33
C SER A 3 21.30 33.11 -33.18
N SER A 4 21.64 32.55 -34.35
CA SER A 4 20.67 31.94 -35.28
C SER A 4 20.13 30.56 -34.81
N LYS A 5 20.93 29.76 -34.08
CA LYS A 5 20.51 28.44 -33.58
C LYS A 5 19.51 28.56 -32.42
N SER A 6 19.67 29.55 -31.54
CA SER A 6 18.74 29.82 -30.43
C SER A 6 17.35 30.22 -30.91
N ASN A 7 17.27 31.13 -31.90
CA ASN A 7 15.99 31.56 -32.47
C ASN A 7 15.24 30.44 -33.20
N ASN A 8 15.93 29.48 -33.82
CA ASN A 8 15.28 28.33 -34.47
C ASN A 8 14.75 27.29 -33.47
N ARG A 9 15.40 27.12 -32.31
CA ARG A 9 14.90 26.26 -31.23
C ARG A 9 13.65 26.86 -30.59
N LYS A 10 13.68 28.15 -30.27
CA LYS A 10 12.52 28.87 -29.72
C LYS A 10 11.33 28.85 -30.68
N ARG A 11 11.55 29.07 -31.98
CA ARG A 11 10.50 29.02 -33.00
C ARG A 11 9.94 27.61 -33.25
N ARG A 12 10.70 26.55 -32.97
CA ARG A 12 10.20 25.16 -32.98
C ARG A 12 9.39 24.84 -31.73
N ALA A 13 9.86 25.27 -30.56
CA ALA A 13 9.13 25.13 -29.30
C ALA A 13 7.80 25.91 -29.33
N ASP A 14 7.79 27.14 -29.85
CA ASP A 14 6.56 27.94 -29.99
C ASP A 14 5.59 27.33 -31.01
N LYS A 15 6.10 26.68 -32.06
CA LYS A 15 5.28 26.00 -33.08
C LYS A 15 4.74 24.65 -32.58
N GLN A 16 5.48 23.98 -31.70
CA GLN A 16 5.04 22.77 -31.00
C GLN A 16 3.98 23.15 -29.96
N LYS A 17 4.25 24.14 -29.11
CA LYS A 17 3.29 24.68 -28.14
C LYS A 17 2.01 25.22 -28.78
N ALA A 18 2.10 25.83 -29.96
CA ALA A 18 0.91 26.25 -30.74
C ALA A 18 0.19 25.08 -31.42
N ARG A 19 0.86 23.96 -31.69
CA ARG A 19 0.24 22.71 -32.15
C ARG A 19 -0.41 21.96 -31.00
N ASP A 20 0.21 21.94 -29.82
CA ASP A 20 -0.31 21.33 -28.61
C ASP A 20 -1.49 22.15 -28.07
N GLN A 21 -1.41 23.49 -28.10
CA GLN A 21 -2.57 24.35 -27.83
C GLN A 21 -3.68 24.18 -28.86
N ARG A 22 -3.36 23.91 -30.14
CA ARG A 22 -4.38 23.61 -31.17
C ARG A 22 -4.97 22.21 -31.03
N ARG A 23 -4.20 21.22 -30.56
CA ARG A 23 -4.68 19.88 -30.20
C ARG A 23 -5.55 19.92 -28.95
N ALA A 24 -5.16 20.71 -27.94
CA ALA A 24 -5.95 20.95 -26.73
C ALA A 24 -7.25 21.72 -27.03
N SER A 25 -7.23 22.68 -27.97
CA SER A 25 -8.42 23.44 -28.38
C SER A 25 -9.26 22.80 -29.49
N SER A 26 -8.85 21.64 -30.03
CA SER A 26 -9.63 20.85 -31.00
C SER A 26 -10.27 19.59 -30.40
N ARG A 27 -10.11 19.34 -29.09
CA ARG A 27 -10.93 18.36 -28.37
C ARG A 27 -12.36 18.87 -28.42
N THR A 28 -13.16 18.29 -29.31
CA THR A 28 -14.62 18.47 -29.26
C THR A 28 -15.05 17.66 -28.05
N GLU A 29 -15.48 18.32 -26.98
CA GLU A 29 -16.02 17.63 -25.80
C GLU A 29 -17.19 16.78 -26.26
N PHE A 30 -17.08 15.46 -26.08
CA PHE A 30 -18.23 14.59 -26.19
C PHE A 30 -19.11 14.88 -24.98
N VAL A 31 -20.25 15.53 -25.22
CA VAL A 31 -21.21 15.84 -24.17
C VAL A 31 -22.15 14.66 -24.04
N LEU A 32 -22.05 13.96 -22.92
CA LEU A 32 -22.98 12.91 -22.52
C LEU A 32 -24.41 13.45 -22.51
N ASN A 33 -25.37 12.58 -22.80
CA ASN A 33 -26.77 12.94 -22.58
C ASN A 33 -26.95 13.25 -21.08
N PRO A 34 -27.41 14.45 -20.69
CA PRO A 34 -27.56 14.82 -19.28
C PRO A 34 -28.41 13.84 -18.46
N GLU A 35 -29.41 13.20 -19.09
CA GLU A 35 -30.23 12.18 -18.41
C GLU A 35 -29.45 10.90 -18.12
N LEU A 36 -28.51 10.53 -19.00
CA LEU A 36 -27.69 9.34 -18.85
C LEU A 36 -26.56 9.57 -17.85
N GLU A 37 -25.96 10.77 -17.88
CA GLU A 37 -24.98 11.22 -16.91
C GLU A 37 -25.56 11.26 -15.49
N GLN A 38 -26.75 11.85 -15.32
CA GLN A 38 -27.43 11.85 -14.02
C GLN A 38 -27.79 10.44 -13.54
N ALA A 39 -28.21 9.56 -14.44
CA ALA A 39 -28.48 8.17 -14.09
C ALA A 39 -27.21 7.42 -13.68
N PHE A 40 -26.07 7.71 -14.30
CA PHE A 40 -24.77 7.14 -13.93
C PHE A 40 -24.31 7.64 -12.56
N ILE A 41 -24.34 8.95 -12.33
CA ILE A 41 -24.04 9.58 -11.04
C ILE A 41 -24.93 9.02 -9.92
N ALA A 42 -26.21 8.81 -10.19
CA ALA A 42 -27.15 8.31 -9.19
C ALA A 42 -26.99 6.81 -8.91
N TRP A 43 -26.42 6.05 -9.84
CA TRP A 43 -26.18 4.61 -9.70
C TRP A 43 -24.86 4.32 -8.98
N LEU A 44 -23.82 5.12 -9.23
CA LEU A 44 -22.46 4.89 -8.75
C LEU A 44 -22.36 4.64 -7.22
N PRO A 45 -23.04 5.40 -6.33
CA PRO A 45 -22.94 5.18 -4.89
C PRO A 45 -23.49 3.85 -4.40
N ASP A 46 -24.36 3.19 -5.18
CA ASP A 46 -24.95 1.89 -4.86
C ASP A 46 -24.29 0.75 -5.67
N SER A 47 -23.16 1.03 -6.33
CA SER A 47 -22.44 0.09 -7.21
C SER A 47 -21.16 -0.43 -6.56
N GLU A 48 -20.59 -1.47 -7.17
CA GLU A 48 -19.27 -2.01 -6.78
C GLU A 48 -18.10 -1.02 -6.95
N PHE A 49 -18.31 0.13 -7.60
CA PHE A 49 -17.29 1.16 -7.84
C PHE A 49 -17.40 2.35 -6.88
N ALA A 50 -18.28 2.29 -5.87
CA ALA A 50 -18.58 3.42 -4.99
C ALA A 50 -17.35 3.91 -4.22
N ASP A 51 -16.45 2.98 -3.86
CA ASP A 51 -15.26 3.24 -3.05
C ASP A 51 -14.05 3.63 -3.92
N GLU A 52 -14.11 3.31 -5.21
CA GLU A 52 -13.01 3.49 -6.16
C GLU A 52 -13.16 4.78 -7.00
N LEU A 53 -14.39 5.27 -7.14
CA LEU A 53 -14.72 6.45 -7.95
C LEU A 53 -15.77 7.32 -7.26
N THR A 54 -15.41 8.58 -7.00
CA THR A 54 -16.44 9.61 -6.74
C THR A 54 -17.24 9.88 -8.01
N PRO A 55 -18.51 10.34 -7.91
CA PRO A 55 -19.29 10.71 -9.09
C PRO A 55 -18.62 11.76 -9.98
N GLU A 56 -17.89 12.71 -9.38
CA GLU A 56 -17.12 13.71 -10.11
C GLU A 56 -15.93 13.10 -10.88
N GLN A 57 -15.21 12.13 -10.28
CA GLN A 57 -14.13 11.40 -10.94
C GLN A 57 -14.65 10.50 -12.06
N ALA A 58 -15.75 9.78 -11.83
CA ALA A 58 -16.36 8.91 -12.83
C ALA A 58 -16.79 9.70 -14.07
N VAL A 59 -17.49 10.84 -13.89
CA VAL A 59 -17.91 11.72 -14.98
C VAL A 59 -16.71 12.42 -15.63
N GLY A 60 -15.75 12.88 -14.81
CA GLY A 60 -14.52 13.52 -15.25
C GLY A 60 -13.61 12.60 -16.06
N GLY A 61 -13.63 11.30 -15.79
CA GLY A 61 -12.86 10.27 -16.50
C GLY A 61 -13.56 9.75 -17.76
N ILE A 62 -14.86 9.45 -17.69
CA ILE A 62 -15.58 8.87 -18.82
C ILE A 62 -15.76 9.84 -20.00
N GLY A 63 -15.92 11.14 -19.73
CA GLY A 63 -16.06 12.17 -20.78
C GLY A 63 -14.88 12.21 -21.75
N PRO A 64 -13.63 12.27 -21.28
CA PRO A 64 -12.42 12.14 -22.10
C PRO A 64 -12.34 10.84 -22.90
N VAL A 65 -12.67 9.68 -22.32
CA VAL A 65 -12.68 8.39 -23.03
C VAL A 65 -13.65 8.43 -24.21
N MET A 66 -14.89 8.85 -23.97
CA MET A 66 -15.88 8.98 -25.03
C MET A 66 -15.49 10.00 -26.09
N GLY A 67 -14.88 11.11 -25.69
CA GLY A 67 -14.34 12.11 -26.61
C GLY A 67 -13.24 11.56 -27.52
N MET A 68 -12.38 10.70 -26.99
CA MET A 68 -11.33 10.04 -27.75
C MET A 68 -11.90 9.05 -28.77
N ILE A 69 -12.80 8.18 -28.31
CA ILE A 69 -13.45 7.18 -29.17
C ILE A 69 -14.28 7.87 -30.26
N ALA A 70 -15.09 8.88 -29.92
CA ALA A 70 -15.90 9.63 -30.88
C ALA A 70 -15.05 10.37 -31.93
N HIS A 71 -13.81 10.75 -31.57
CA HIS A 71 -12.87 11.33 -32.52
C HIS A 71 -12.37 10.29 -33.53
N GLY A 72 -12.10 9.06 -33.09
CA GLY A 72 -11.70 7.94 -33.94
C GLY A 72 -12.86 7.36 -34.78
N ASN A 73 -14.08 7.40 -34.25
CA ASN A 73 -15.29 6.90 -34.90
C ASN A 73 -16.47 7.90 -34.79
N PRO A 74 -16.78 8.67 -35.86
CA PRO A 74 -17.90 9.61 -35.87
C PRO A 74 -19.30 8.99 -35.72
N ARG A 75 -19.42 7.66 -35.73
CA ARG A 75 -20.67 6.92 -35.48
C ARG A 75 -20.74 6.33 -34.08
N PHE A 76 -19.78 6.66 -33.21
CA PHE A 76 -19.75 6.20 -31.82
C PHE A 76 -21.06 6.52 -31.09
N SER A 77 -21.51 5.56 -30.28
CA SER A 77 -22.64 5.70 -29.38
C SER A 77 -22.18 5.37 -27.97
N ALA A 78 -22.44 6.27 -27.01
CA ALA A 78 -22.10 6.07 -25.61
C ALA A 78 -22.73 4.81 -24.98
N THR A 79 -23.79 4.28 -25.60
CA THR A 79 -24.54 3.10 -25.12
C THR A 79 -24.44 1.89 -26.06
N ALA A 80 -23.64 1.95 -27.12
CA ALA A 80 -23.46 0.84 -28.06
C ALA A 80 -22.03 0.83 -28.60
N TRP A 81 -21.07 0.60 -27.71
CA TRP A 81 -19.66 0.51 -28.07
C TRP A 81 -19.45 -0.73 -28.96
N THR A 82 -18.60 -0.59 -29.97
CA THR A 82 -18.18 -1.71 -30.82
C THR A 82 -16.75 -2.13 -30.46
N MET A 83 -16.33 -3.31 -30.90
CA MET A 83 -14.93 -3.75 -30.73
C MET A 83 -13.94 -2.70 -31.27
N ALA A 84 -14.24 -2.11 -32.44
CA ALA A 84 -13.41 -1.08 -33.06
C ALA A 84 -13.38 0.24 -32.28
N ASP A 85 -14.43 0.55 -31.50
CA ASP A 85 -14.44 1.71 -30.61
C ASP A 85 -13.48 1.50 -29.44
N LEU A 86 -13.50 0.30 -28.88
CA LEU A 86 -12.63 -0.08 -27.79
C LEU A 86 -11.17 -0.20 -28.23
N ASP A 87 -10.89 -0.77 -29.40
CA ASP A 87 -9.52 -0.91 -29.91
C ASP A 87 -8.80 0.45 -30.04
N VAL A 88 -9.56 1.54 -30.27
CA VAL A 88 -9.01 2.92 -30.28
C VAL A 88 -8.58 3.36 -28.89
N PHE A 89 -9.35 3.00 -27.86
CA PHE A 89 -9.03 3.31 -26.48
C PHE A 89 -7.93 2.39 -25.94
N ALA A 90 -7.99 1.09 -26.21
CA ALA A 90 -6.95 0.12 -25.87
C ALA A 90 -5.60 0.50 -26.50
N ALA A 91 -5.57 0.88 -27.78
CA ALA A 91 -4.33 1.35 -28.42
C ALA A 91 -3.78 2.65 -27.80
N PHE A 92 -4.63 3.46 -27.15
CA PHE A 92 -4.19 4.61 -26.37
C PHE A 92 -3.59 4.16 -25.02
N LEU A 93 -4.23 3.22 -24.33
CA LEU A 93 -3.68 2.62 -23.10
C LEU A 93 -2.31 1.98 -23.38
N ASP A 94 -2.19 1.17 -24.43
CA ASP A 94 -0.93 0.56 -24.87
C ASP A 94 0.17 1.61 -25.20
N ASP A 95 -0.19 2.73 -25.82
CA ASP A 95 0.76 3.80 -26.18
C ASP A 95 1.22 4.57 -24.93
N VAL A 96 0.32 4.76 -23.96
CA VAL A 96 0.63 5.35 -22.66
C VAL A 96 1.49 4.41 -21.81
N GLU A 97 1.18 3.12 -21.77
CA GLU A 97 2.00 2.13 -21.08
C GLU A 97 3.41 2.02 -21.70
N ALA A 98 3.50 2.02 -23.04
CA ALA A 98 4.77 1.85 -23.73
C ALA A 98 5.65 3.12 -23.76
N THR A 99 5.05 4.31 -23.69
CA THR A 99 5.76 5.57 -23.98
C THR A 99 5.40 6.75 -23.06
N GLY A 100 4.38 6.60 -22.23
CA GLY A 100 3.90 7.60 -21.30
C GLY A 100 4.78 7.74 -20.06
N SER A 101 4.60 8.84 -19.35
CA SER A 101 5.11 9.00 -17.99
C SER A 101 4.22 8.23 -17.00
N GLU A 102 4.71 7.98 -15.79
CA GLU A 102 3.93 7.35 -14.73
C GLU A 102 2.62 8.10 -14.42
N LEU A 103 2.64 9.44 -14.51
CA LEU A 103 1.43 10.27 -14.44
C LEU A 103 0.45 9.99 -15.58
N ASP A 104 0.97 9.74 -16.79
CA ASP A 104 0.12 9.39 -17.93
C ASP A 104 -0.53 8.01 -17.69
N VAL A 105 0.21 7.06 -17.08
CA VAL A 105 -0.28 5.72 -16.71
C VAL A 105 -1.36 5.79 -15.63
N GLN A 106 -1.12 6.52 -14.54
CA GLN A 106 -2.12 6.69 -13.48
C GLN A 106 -3.39 7.40 -13.98
N VAL A 107 -3.23 8.40 -14.87
CA VAL A 107 -4.37 9.02 -15.55
C VAL A 107 -5.06 8.01 -16.44
N SER A 108 -4.33 7.14 -17.15
CA SER A 108 -4.94 6.11 -17.99
C SER A 108 -5.70 5.04 -17.18
N ASP A 109 -5.23 4.69 -15.99
CA ASP A 109 -5.91 3.76 -15.08
C ASP A 109 -7.24 4.34 -14.61
N GLY A 110 -7.25 5.62 -14.19
CA GLY A 110 -8.49 6.31 -13.84
C GLY A 110 -9.48 6.44 -15.01
N LEU A 111 -8.98 6.59 -16.25
CA LEU A 111 -9.80 6.59 -17.46
C LEU A 111 -10.36 5.19 -17.76
N GLN A 112 -9.56 4.14 -17.59
CA GLN A 112 -9.96 2.75 -17.76
C GLN A 112 -11.03 2.36 -16.74
N LEU A 113 -10.80 2.66 -15.46
CA LEU A 113 -11.75 2.39 -14.38
C LEU A 113 -13.09 3.11 -14.60
N ALA A 114 -13.06 4.38 -15.02
CA ALA A 114 -14.28 5.10 -15.39
C ALA A 114 -15.01 4.47 -16.60
N ALA A 115 -14.28 3.90 -17.55
CA ALA A 115 -14.85 3.16 -18.69
C ALA A 115 -15.48 1.83 -18.28
N VAL A 116 -14.87 1.10 -17.34
CA VAL A 116 -15.42 -0.13 -16.76
C VAL A 116 -16.71 0.16 -16.00
N ALA A 117 -16.67 1.12 -15.08
CA ALA A 117 -17.83 1.54 -14.29
C ALA A 117 -18.99 1.97 -15.20
N TRP A 118 -18.69 2.66 -16.30
CA TRP A 118 -19.69 3.05 -17.30
C TRP A 118 -20.33 1.85 -18.01
N LEU A 119 -19.55 0.85 -18.42
CA LEU A 119 -20.08 -0.34 -19.09
C LEU A 119 -20.93 -1.19 -18.14
N HIS A 120 -20.50 -1.34 -16.88
CA HIS A 120 -21.27 -2.00 -15.83
C HIS A 120 -22.58 -1.27 -15.55
N PHE A 121 -22.55 0.06 -15.43
CA PHE A 121 -23.76 0.86 -15.32
C PHE A 121 -24.75 0.55 -16.44
N LEU A 122 -24.28 0.52 -17.69
CA LEU A 122 -25.15 0.28 -18.84
C LEU A 122 -25.73 -1.15 -18.85
N GLU A 123 -24.94 -2.13 -18.44
CA GLU A 123 -25.38 -3.52 -18.30
C GLU A 123 -26.43 -3.66 -17.19
N LYS A 124 -26.08 -3.25 -15.95
CA LYS A 124 -26.91 -3.45 -14.75
C LYS A 124 -28.21 -2.65 -14.78
N THR A 125 -28.26 -1.57 -15.54
CA THR A 125 -29.45 -0.72 -15.65
C THR A 125 -30.26 -0.93 -16.94
N ASP A 126 -29.95 -1.96 -17.72
CA ASP A 126 -30.60 -2.27 -19.01
C ASP A 126 -30.54 -1.09 -20.02
N ARG A 127 -29.45 -0.32 -19.99
CA ARG A 127 -29.24 0.87 -20.85
C ARG A 127 -28.29 0.61 -22.01
N TRP A 128 -27.67 -0.57 -22.06
CA TRP A 128 -26.91 -1.02 -23.21
C TRP A 128 -27.82 -1.21 -24.44
N THR A 129 -27.40 -0.70 -25.58
CA THR A 129 -28.13 -0.76 -26.87
C THR A 129 -27.31 -1.41 -27.99
N GLY A 130 -26.09 -1.84 -27.70
CA GLY A 130 -25.24 -2.61 -28.60
C GLY A 130 -25.61 -4.10 -28.61
N THR A 131 -24.72 -4.92 -29.18
CA THR A 131 -24.87 -6.39 -29.13
C THR A 131 -24.23 -6.94 -27.85
N ASP A 132 -24.75 -8.06 -27.35
CA ASP A 132 -24.17 -8.76 -26.18
C ASP A 132 -22.71 -9.18 -26.43
N GLU A 133 -22.40 -9.58 -27.68
CA GLU A 133 -21.04 -9.91 -28.11
C GLU A 133 -20.08 -8.71 -27.97
N ASN A 134 -20.55 -7.49 -28.27
CA ASN A 134 -19.74 -6.29 -28.10
C ASN A 134 -19.62 -5.91 -26.63
N LEU A 135 -20.67 -6.08 -25.83
CA LEU A 135 -20.60 -5.82 -24.39
C LEU A 135 -19.58 -6.73 -23.72
N ALA A 136 -19.66 -8.05 -23.98
CA ALA A 136 -18.72 -9.04 -23.45
C ALA A 136 -17.28 -8.79 -23.91
N TYR A 137 -17.08 -8.33 -25.14
CA TYR A 137 -15.75 -7.92 -25.60
C TYR A 137 -15.26 -6.67 -24.85
N CYS A 138 -16.12 -5.67 -24.68
CA CYS A 138 -15.74 -4.42 -24.03
C CYS A 138 -15.43 -4.59 -22.55
N THR A 139 -16.24 -5.35 -21.81
CA THR A 139 -15.99 -5.66 -20.41
C THR A 139 -14.84 -6.65 -20.23
N GLY A 140 -14.62 -7.56 -21.18
CA GLY A 140 -13.49 -8.50 -21.12
C GLY A 140 -12.13 -7.86 -21.40
N VAL A 141 -12.05 -6.92 -22.33
CA VAL A 141 -10.79 -6.20 -22.65
C VAL A 141 -10.49 -5.10 -21.64
N LEU A 142 -11.49 -4.43 -21.08
CA LEU A 142 -11.28 -3.44 -20.02
C LEU A 142 -11.31 -4.02 -18.61
N GLY A 143 -11.49 -5.34 -18.49
CA GLY A 143 -11.76 -6.01 -17.22
C GLY A 143 -10.78 -5.65 -16.10
N LEU A 144 -11.26 -5.73 -14.86
CA LEU A 144 -10.53 -5.51 -13.61
C LEU A 144 -9.23 -6.34 -13.51
N ASP A 145 -9.09 -7.40 -14.31
CA ASP A 145 -7.89 -8.23 -14.43
C ASP A 145 -6.66 -7.49 -14.99
N GLN A 146 -6.79 -6.24 -15.47
CA GLN A 146 -5.72 -5.43 -16.05
C GLN A 146 -5.43 -4.11 -15.31
N LEU A 147 -6.07 -3.84 -14.17
CA LEU A 147 -5.55 -2.83 -13.24
C LEU A 147 -4.44 -3.51 -12.44
N ASP A 148 -3.20 -3.46 -12.95
CA ASP A 148 -2.02 -4.09 -12.35
C ASP A 148 -1.54 -3.35 -11.07
N GLY A 149 -2.45 -3.13 -10.13
CA GLY A 149 -2.11 -3.12 -8.70
C GLY A 149 -2.24 -4.56 -8.20
N PRO A 150 -1.27 -5.12 -7.44
CA PRO A 150 -1.47 -6.43 -6.84
C PRO A 150 -2.76 -6.40 -6.01
N PRO A 151 -3.63 -7.43 -6.09
CA PRO A 151 -4.89 -7.42 -5.35
C PRO A 151 -4.62 -7.18 -3.87
N ILE A 152 -5.40 -6.29 -3.26
CA ILE A 152 -5.33 -6.03 -1.82
C ILE A 152 -5.61 -7.36 -1.12
N ARG A 153 -4.58 -7.88 -0.43
CA ARG A 153 -4.67 -9.12 0.34
C ARG A 153 -5.18 -8.77 1.73
N THR A 154 -6.06 -9.64 2.25
CA THR A 154 -6.45 -9.63 3.67
C THR A 154 -5.87 -10.87 4.37
N PRO A 155 -5.71 -10.86 5.70
CA PRO A 155 -5.21 -12.04 6.43
C PRO A 155 -6.03 -13.31 6.16
N SER A 156 -7.34 -13.15 5.94
CA SER A 156 -8.26 -14.25 5.65
C SER A 156 -7.99 -14.95 4.31
N MET A 157 -7.30 -14.28 3.38
CA MET A 157 -6.94 -14.82 2.06
C MET A 157 -5.66 -15.67 2.09
N ILE A 158 -4.93 -15.68 3.21
CA ILE A 158 -3.65 -16.39 3.31
C ILE A 158 -3.88 -17.84 3.75
N GLU A 159 -3.60 -18.77 2.83
CA GLU A 159 -3.52 -20.20 3.13
C GLU A 159 -2.11 -20.57 3.55
N LEU A 160 -1.95 -21.11 4.76
CA LEU A 160 -0.67 -21.51 5.31
C LEU A 160 -0.42 -23.01 5.17
N ASP A 161 0.76 -23.34 4.64
CA ASP A 161 1.27 -24.70 4.69
C ASP A 161 1.60 -25.12 6.13
N PRO A 162 1.45 -26.43 6.46
CA PRO A 162 1.86 -26.94 7.75
C PRO A 162 3.38 -26.82 7.93
N VAL A 163 3.80 -26.27 9.07
CA VAL A 163 5.21 -26.12 9.45
C VAL A 163 5.57 -27.19 10.48
N ASP A 164 6.76 -27.78 10.35
CA ASP A 164 7.30 -28.66 11.40
C ASP A 164 7.63 -27.84 12.67
N PRO A 165 7.17 -28.26 13.87
CA PRO A 165 7.40 -27.50 15.09
C PRO A 165 8.87 -27.30 15.47
N GLU A 166 9.77 -28.22 15.07
CA GLU A 166 11.20 -28.08 15.32
C GLU A 166 11.80 -27.00 14.41
N ASP A 167 11.44 -27.01 13.13
CA ASP A 167 11.87 -25.99 12.16
C ASP A 167 11.33 -24.61 12.52
N GLU A 168 10.07 -24.53 12.96
CA GLU A 168 9.45 -23.29 13.48
C GLU A 168 10.21 -22.76 14.69
N GLY A 169 10.47 -23.62 15.68
CA GLY A 169 11.19 -23.23 16.89
C GLY A 169 12.59 -22.72 16.59
N GLN A 170 13.33 -23.39 15.70
CA GLN A 170 14.67 -22.97 15.29
C GLN A 170 14.66 -21.64 14.55
N ALA A 171 13.72 -21.43 13.62
CA ALA A 171 13.60 -20.19 12.87
C ALA A 171 13.24 -19.01 13.78
N LEU A 172 12.25 -19.18 14.66
CA LEU A 172 11.88 -18.15 15.63
C LEU A 172 13.06 -17.81 16.55
N ALA A 173 13.70 -18.81 17.13
CA ALA A 173 14.84 -18.63 18.03
C ALA A 173 16.04 -17.91 17.39
N ALA A 174 16.16 -17.94 16.05
CA ALA A 174 17.21 -17.28 15.31
C ALA A 174 16.96 -15.78 15.08
N LEU A 175 15.75 -15.28 15.34
CA LEU A 175 15.40 -13.88 15.09
C LEU A 175 16.15 -12.92 16.03
N PRO A 176 16.69 -11.79 15.52
CA PRO A 176 17.29 -10.74 16.33
C PRO A 176 16.35 -10.17 17.41
N LEU A 177 15.03 -10.30 17.21
CA LEU A 177 13.98 -9.95 18.16
C LEU A 177 14.27 -10.44 19.59
N PHE A 178 14.61 -11.72 19.76
CA PHE A 178 14.78 -12.29 21.10
C PHE A 178 16.01 -11.75 21.82
N THR A 179 17.05 -11.38 21.06
CA THR A 179 18.19 -10.67 21.62
C THR A 179 17.77 -9.28 22.10
N ARG A 180 17.01 -8.53 21.29
CA ARG A 180 16.48 -7.21 21.66
C ARG A 180 15.62 -7.27 22.93
N LEU A 181 14.64 -8.18 22.99
CA LEU A 181 13.78 -8.34 24.16
C LEU A 181 14.58 -8.72 25.42
N THR A 182 15.57 -9.60 25.29
CA THR A 182 16.45 -9.98 26.40
C THR A 182 17.28 -8.79 26.89
N THR A 183 17.83 -7.98 25.99
CA THR A 183 18.56 -6.75 26.34
C THR A 183 17.69 -5.77 27.13
N VAL A 184 16.41 -5.58 26.75
CA VAL A 184 15.48 -4.75 27.52
C VAL A 184 15.27 -5.31 28.93
N LEU A 185 15.06 -6.62 29.06
CA LEU A 185 14.88 -7.26 30.37
C LEU A 185 16.13 -7.12 31.26
N GLU A 186 17.31 -7.30 30.69
CA GLU A 186 18.59 -7.10 31.39
C GLU A 186 18.76 -5.65 31.85
N TRP A 187 18.38 -4.68 31.01
CA TRP A 187 18.42 -3.25 31.34
C TRP A 187 17.43 -2.89 32.46
N ILE A 188 16.20 -3.45 32.44
CA ILE A 188 15.21 -3.25 33.50
C ILE A 188 15.77 -3.75 34.85
N GLY A 189 16.50 -4.88 34.85
CA GLY A 189 17.11 -5.46 36.04
C GLY A 189 16.08 -5.76 37.14
N ASP A 190 16.32 -5.25 38.34
CA ASP A 190 15.39 -5.40 39.49
C ASP A 190 14.18 -4.44 39.43
N GLY A 191 14.07 -3.66 38.35
CA GLY A 191 12.95 -2.76 38.08
C GLY A 191 13.37 -1.32 37.84
N VAL A 192 12.58 -0.63 37.02
CA VAL A 192 12.80 0.73 36.56
C VAL A 192 11.60 1.61 36.89
N SER A 193 11.85 2.89 37.17
CA SER A 193 10.77 3.86 37.38
C SER A 193 10.10 4.25 36.07
N VAL A 194 8.77 4.34 36.09
CA VAL A 194 7.91 4.73 34.97
C VAL A 194 6.94 5.84 35.39
N THR A 195 6.30 6.48 34.41
CA THR A 195 5.21 7.41 34.66
C THR A 195 3.96 6.68 35.16
N GLU A 196 2.93 7.41 35.60
CA GLU A 196 1.62 6.82 35.95
C GLU A 196 0.97 6.10 34.76
N ALA A 197 1.31 6.50 33.53
CA ALA A 197 0.86 5.85 32.29
C ALA A 197 1.69 4.61 31.94
N GLY A 198 2.72 4.27 32.74
CA GLY A 198 3.58 3.11 32.49
C GLY A 198 4.69 3.36 31.47
N GLU A 199 4.99 4.62 31.16
CA GLU A 199 5.98 5.01 30.17
C GLU A 199 7.35 5.27 30.80
N LEU A 200 8.41 5.06 30.04
CA LEU A 200 9.74 5.50 30.42
C LEU A 200 9.85 7.03 30.33
N SER A 201 10.59 7.64 31.28
CA SER A 201 10.97 9.04 31.14
C SER A 201 11.93 9.21 29.95
N VAL A 202 11.99 10.39 29.35
CA VAL A 202 12.88 10.69 28.20
C VAL A 202 14.34 10.29 28.46
N ASP A 203 14.88 10.59 29.65
CA ASP A 203 16.25 10.19 29.99
C ASP A 203 16.45 8.67 29.99
N ARG A 204 15.42 7.92 30.40
CA ARG A 204 15.42 6.45 30.40
C ARG A 204 15.20 5.88 29.01
N THR A 205 14.38 6.52 28.18
CA THR A 205 14.22 6.17 26.77
C THR A 205 15.56 6.28 26.04
N VAL A 206 16.29 7.39 26.24
CA VAL A 206 17.63 7.60 25.65
C VAL A 206 18.65 6.57 26.15
N ASP A 207 18.63 6.27 27.45
CA ASP A 207 19.50 5.25 28.06
C ASP A 207 19.22 3.85 27.49
N LEU A 208 17.94 3.47 27.36
CA LEU A 208 17.55 2.19 26.78
C LEU A 208 17.90 2.09 25.29
N ALA A 209 17.64 3.15 24.50
CA ALA A 209 18.04 3.19 23.09
C ALA A 209 19.54 2.93 22.91
N THR A 210 20.37 3.52 23.79
CA THR A 210 21.82 3.31 23.80
C THR A 210 22.19 1.85 24.12
N HIS A 211 21.50 1.23 25.09
CA HIS A 211 21.71 -0.19 25.43
C HIS A 211 21.30 -1.13 24.29
N LEU A 212 20.30 -0.75 23.51
CA LEU A 212 19.88 -1.48 22.31
C LEU A 212 20.78 -1.22 21.10
N GLY A 213 21.76 -0.31 21.21
CA GLY A 213 22.73 -0.02 20.17
C GLY A 213 22.28 1.01 19.13
N PHE A 214 21.23 1.78 19.41
CA PHE A 214 20.75 2.82 18.50
C PHE A 214 21.45 4.15 18.74
N GLU A 215 21.92 4.77 17.65
CA GLU A 215 22.39 6.16 17.67
C GLU A 215 21.21 7.11 17.46
N LEU A 216 21.02 8.04 18.39
CA LEU A 216 19.95 9.04 18.31
C LEU A 216 20.46 10.28 17.57
N SER A 217 19.79 10.63 16.48
CA SER A 217 20.01 11.89 15.75
C SER A 217 19.47 13.08 16.53
N GLU A 218 18.31 12.91 17.18
CA GLU A 218 17.63 13.91 18.01
C GLU A 218 17.14 13.28 19.31
N ARG A 219 16.96 14.13 20.33
CA ARG A 219 16.45 13.69 21.62
C ARG A 219 14.92 13.56 21.53
N PRO A 220 14.33 12.40 21.87
CA PRO A 220 12.88 12.22 21.78
C PRO A 220 12.14 13.06 22.83
N GLU A 221 10.88 13.40 22.55
CA GLU A 221 9.97 14.06 23.48
C GLU A 221 9.24 13.03 24.36
N SER A 222 9.01 11.83 23.83
CA SER A 222 8.35 10.70 24.50
C SER A 222 9.03 9.36 24.22
N MET A 223 8.64 8.31 24.96
CA MET A 223 9.10 6.94 24.66
C MET A 223 8.58 6.45 23.30
N TYR A 224 7.38 6.88 22.89
CA TYR A 224 6.71 6.44 21.67
C TYR A 224 7.27 7.07 20.40
N ASP A 225 8.07 8.15 20.52
CA ASP A 225 8.76 8.75 19.38
C ASP A 225 9.88 7.86 18.82
N LEU A 226 10.24 6.77 19.53
CA LEU A 226 11.26 5.82 19.14
C LEU A 226 10.69 4.40 19.13
N SER A 227 10.18 3.95 17.99
CA SER A 227 9.65 2.59 17.77
C SER A 227 10.63 1.50 18.20
N SER A 228 11.93 1.76 18.02
CA SER A 228 13.03 0.88 18.45
C SER A 228 13.08 0.63 19.96
N VAL A 229 12.47 1.51 20.77
CA VAL A 229 12.33 1.39 22.22
C VAL A 229 10.89 1.03 22.62
N SER A 230 9.90 1.73 22.06
CA SER A 230 8.50 1.57 22.44
C SER A 230 7.98 0.17 22.13
N ILE A 231 8.36 -0.41 20.99
CA ILE A 231 7.84 -1.72 20.57
C ILE A 231 8.31 -2.85 21.47
N PRO A 232 9.63 -3.02 21.75
CA PRO A 232 10.08 -3.99 22.75
C PRO A 232 9.42 -3.80 24.13
N TRP A 233 9.20 -2.55 24.55
CA TRP A 233 8.54 -2.24 25.81
C TRP A 233 7.06 -2.68 25.83
N VAL A 234 6.30 -2.32 24.80
CA VAL A 234 4.90 -2.70 24.61
C VAL A 234 4.75 -4.21 24.53
N VAL A 235 5.64 -4.91 23.81
CA VAL A 235 5.62 -6.37 23.69
C VAL A 235 5.83 -7.02 25.05
N LEU A 236 6.87 -6.62 25.80
CA LEU A 236 7.16 -7.22 27.11
C LEU A 236 6.04 -6.98 28.13
N THR A 237 5.41 -5.81 28.11
CA THR A 237 4.30 -5.47 29.01
C THR A 237 3.00 -6.17 28.60
N THR A 238 2.68 -6.23 27.31
CA THR A 238 1.51 -6.92 26.77
C THR A 238 1.56 -8.43 27.02
N MET A 239 2.74 -9.03 26.87
CA MET A 239 2.96 -10.44 27.19
C MET A 239 2.95 -10.72 28.70
N GLY A 240 2.90 -9.68 29.55
CA GLY A 240 2.98 -9.80 31.00
C GLY A 240 4.33 -10.28 31.50
N ILE A 241 5.41 -10.16 30.70
CA ILE A 241 6.79 -10.46 31.11
C ILE A 241 7.31 -9.34 32.00
N VAL A 242 6.90 -8.10 31.73
CA VAL A 242 7.11 -6.93 32.58
C VAL A 242 5.76 -6.51 33.13
N SER A 243 5.65 -6.39 34.45
CA SER A 243 4.49 -5.78 35.12
C SER A 243 4.78 -4.34 35.48
N ILE A 244 3.79 -3.48 35.30
CA ILE A 244 3.80 -2.10 35.79
C ILE A 244 2.93 -2.03 37.04
N ASN A 245 3.56 -1.79 38.19
CA ASN A 245 2.92 -1.67 39.50
C ASN A 245 3.09 -0.24 40.02
N GLY A 246 2.11 0.61 39.75
CA GLY A 246 2.22 2.05 40.07
C GLY A 246 3.27 2.73 39.21
N ASP A 247 4.30 3.30 39.82
CA ASP A 247 5.39 4.03 39.17
C ASP A 247 6.64 3.17 38.91
N ARG A 248 6.51 1.84 38.97
CA ARG A 248 7.61 0.90 38.79
C ARG A 248 7.25 -0.22 37.83
N ALA A 249 8.10 -0.44 36.84
CA ALA A 249 8.06 -1.60 35.96
C ALA A 249 9.11 -2.62 36.40
N GLU A 250 8.73 -3.89 36.47
CA GLU A 250 9.57 -4.97 36.98
C GLU A 250 9.24 -6.31 36.30
N PRO A 251 10.22 -7.20 36.07
CA PRO A 251 9.96 -8.50 35.47
C PRO A 251 9.06 -9.37 36.38
N THR A 252 8.00 -9.97 35.83
CA THR A 252 7.02 -10.79 36.57
C THR A 252 7.54 -12.18 36.95
N GLY A 253 8.65 -12.60 36.36
CA GLY A 253 9.32 -13.87 36.56
C GLY A 253 10.44 -14.07 35.54
N ARG A 254 11.23 -15.13 35.67
CA ARG A 254 12.21 -15.50 34.64
C ARG A 254 11.49 -16.22 33.51
N VAL A 255 10.98 -15.46 32.54
CA VAL A 255 10.66 -16.02 31.22
C VAL A 255 11.98 -16.21 30.49
N ASP A 256 12.26 -17.44 30.07
CA ASP A 256 13.43 -17.74 29.27
C ASP A 256 13.11 -17.45 27.80
N LEU A 257 13.54 -16.27 27.34
CA LEU A 257 13.47 -15.85 25.93
C LEU A 257 14.68 -16.31 25.13
N SER A 258 15.53 -17.19 25.67
CA SER A 258 16.67 -17.73 24.93
C SER A 258 16.22 -18.63 23.77
N SER A 259 17.15 -18.93 22.88
CA SER A 259 16.94 -19.76 21.68
C SER A 259 16.48 -21.20 21.95
N ALA A 260 16.43 -21.64 23.21
CA ALA A 260 15.87 -22.92 23.64
C ALA A 260 14.46 -22.80 24.28
N GLY A 261 13.84 -21.62 24.14
CA GLY A 261 12.56 -21.28 24.75
C GLY A 261 11.40 -22.15 24.28
N ASP A 262 10.30 -22.10 25.05
CA ASP A 262 9.05 -22.73 24.69
C ASP A 262 8.49 -22.14 23.38
N LEU A 263 8.22 -23.00 22.38
CA LEU A 263 7.75 -22.60 21.05
C LEU A 263 6.54 -21.67 21.12
N GLN A 264 5.60 -21.93 22.03
CA GLN A 264 4.41 -21.08 22.18
C GLN A 264 4.78 -19.67 22.68
N THR A 265 5.78 -19.55 23.53
CA THR A 265 6.31 -18.26 24.00
C THR A 265 6.98 -17.50 22.87
N LEU A 266 7.83 -18.17 22.08
CA LEU A 266 8.48 -17.57 20.90
C LEU A 266 7.45 -17.08 19.88
N ARG A 267 6.45 -17.90 19.58
CA ARG A 267 5.35 -17.55 18.66
C ARG A 267 4.60 -16.32 19.15
N LYS A 268 4.20 -16.30 20.43
CA LYS A 268 3.49 -15.16 21.04
C LYS A 268 4.32 -13.88 21.01
N ALA A 269 5.63 -13.97 21.22
CA ALA A 269 6.52 -12.82 21.15
C ALA A 269 6.54 -12.22 19.75
N LEU A 270 6.76 -13.03 18.71
CA LEU A 270 6.74 -12.54 17.33
C LEU A 270 5.37 -11.99 16.94
N THR A 271 4.28 -12.70 17.27
CA THR A 271 2.90 -12.23 17.05
C THR A 271 2.66 -10.86 17.70
N ALA A 272 3.04 -10.69 18.97
CA ALA A 272 2.88 -9.42 19.68
C ALA A 272 3.77 -8.31 19.08
N THR A 273 4.97 -8.66 18.60
CA THR A 273 5.84 -7.71 17.91
C THR A 273 5.22 -7.24 16.61
N ILE A 274 4.78 -8.14 15.72
CA ILE A 274 4.13 -7.73 14.46
C ILE A 274 2.90 -6.88 14.71
N ALA A 275 2.08 -7.24 15.70
CA ALA A 275 0.92 -6.43 16.08
C ALA A 275 1.32 -5.02 16.57
N ALA A 276 2.37 -4.92 17.38
CA ALA A 276 2.87 -3.63 17.88
C ALA A 276 3.50 -2.77 16.78
N GLU A 277 4.26 -3.38 15.86
CA GLU A 277 4.80 -2.71 14.67
C GLU A 277 3.67 -2.14 13.82
N LEU A 278 2.67 -2.95 13.46
CA LEU A 278 1.53 -2.50 12.65
C LEU A 278 0.67 -1.45 13.36
N ALA A 279 0.51 -1.54 14.68
CA ALA A 279 -0.21 -0.54 15.45
C ALA A 279 0.53 0.80 15.53
N ASP A 280 1.86 0.78 15.65
CA ASP A 280 2.72 1.96 15.61
C ASP A 280 2.55 2.71 14.28
N PHE A 281 2.37 1.97 13.18
CA PHE A 281 2.16 2.56 11.85
C PHE A 281 0.79 3.23 11.69
N ARG A 282 -0.23 2.84 12.46
CA ARG A 282 -1.53 3.52 12.43
C ARG A 282 -1.58 4.80 13.27
N SER A 283 -0.45 5.23 13.84
CA SER A 283 -0.42 6.39 14.75
C SER A 283 -0.49 7.75 14.05
N THR A 284 -0.13 7.82 12.76
CA THR A 284 -0.22 9.03 11.92
C THR A 284 -0.69 8.67 10.51
N ASP A 285 -1.37 9.60 9.82
CA ASP A 285 -1.85 9.39 8.44
C ASP A 285 -0.72 8.97 7.48
N MET A 286 0.47 9.56 7.62
CA MET A 286 1.63 9.25 6.78
C MET A 286 2.23 7.86 7.06
N SER A 287 2.23 7.43 8.31
CA SER A 287 2.66 6.08 8.68
C SER A 287 1.60 5.03 8.33
N MET A 288 0.34 5.44 8.17
CA MET A 288 -0.78 4.58 7.81
C MET A 288 -0.63 4.08 6.37
N ASP A 289 -0.41 4.99 5.41
CA ASP A 289 -0.16 4.66 3.99
C ASP A 289 1.07 3.76 3.81
N GLY A 290 2.19 4.13 4.43
CA GLY A 290 3.43 3.34 4.38
C GLY A 290 3.29 1.97 5.07
N GLY A 291 2.63 1.94 6.24
CA GLY A 291 2.37 0.70 6.97
C GLY A 291 1.40 -0.23 6.24
N PHE A 292 0.46 0.32 5.47
CA PHE A 292 -0.41 -0.45 4.59
C PHE A 292 0.39 -1.12 3.47
N ILE A 293 1.35 -0.44 2.86
CA ILE A 293 2.25 -1.02 1.86
C ILE A 293 3.00 -2.21 2.46
N ASP A 294 3.65 -2.06 3.61
CA ASP A 294 4.38 -3.17 4.24
C ASP A 294 3.49 -4.33 4.67
N LEU A 295 2.25 -4.06 5.08
CA LEU A 295 1.25 -5.10 5.32
C LEU A 295 0.98 -5.91 4.04
N GLN A 296 0.79 -5.24 2.90
CA GLN A 296 0.58 -5.92 1.62
C GLN A 296 1.81 -6.74 1.21
N LEU A 297 3.02 -6.23 1.44
CA LEU A 297 4.26 -6.98 1.19
C LEU A 297 4.35 -8.24 2.08
N LEU A 298 3.98 -8.13 3.36
CA LEU A 298 3.99 -9.26 4.29
C LEU A 298 3.01 -10.35 3.83
N LEU A 299 1.80 -9.96 3.46
CA LEU A 299 0.77 -10.89 2.98
C LEU A 299 1.17 -11.54 1.65
N ALA A 300 1.65 -10.75 0.68
CA ALA A 300 2.11 -11.27 -0.60
C ALA A 300 3.30 -12.23 -0.45
N GLY A 301 4.25 -11.92 0.43
CA GLY A 301 5.40 -12.78 0.73
C GLY A 301 5.04 -14.13 1.37
N MET A 302 3.78 -14.34 1.78
CA MET A 302 3.27 -15.64 2.25
C MET A 302 2.62 -16.48 1.14
N THR A 303 2.53 -15.96 -0.09
CA THR A 303 1.88 -16.60 -1.24
C THR A 303 2.89 -17.07 -2.29
N ASP A 304 2.42 -17.59 -3.42
CA ASP A 304 3.20 -17.89 -4.62
C ASP A 304 3.45 -16.66 -5.52
N GLU A 305 2.89 -15.50 -5.15
CA GLU A 305 3.03 -14.21 -5.83
C GLU A 305 3.69 -13.15 -4.92
N PRO A 306 4.96 -13.34 -4.47
CA PRO A 306 5.66 -12.34 -3.68
C PRO A 306 5.96 -11.07 -4.50
N LEU A 307 6.02 -9.93 -3.81
CA LEU A 307 6.27 -8.62 -4.43
C LEU A 307 7.72 -8.19 -4.28
N SER A 308 8.20 -7.33 -5.18
CA SER A 308 9.52 -6.72 -5.04
C SER A 308 9.58 -5.70 -3.89
N PRO A 309 10.78 -5.42 -3.33
CA PRO A 309 10.96 -4.33 -2.39
C PRO A 309 10.50 -2.97 -2.94
N VAL A 310 10.05 -2.09 -2.05
CA VAL A 310 9.65 -0.72 -2.38
C VAL A 310 10.89 0.13 -2.67
N ASP A 311 10.95 0.72 -3.86
CA ASP A 311 11.99 1.68 -4.22
C ASP A 311 11.63 3.06 -3.60
N PRO A 312 12.50 3.70 -2.81
CA PRO A 312 12.21 4.99 -2.19
C PRO A 312 12.33 6.17 -3.18
N VAL A 313 12.49 5.91 -4.47
CA VAL A 313 12.82 6.93 -5.48
C VAL A 313 11.70 7.95 -5.61
N ASP A 314 12.14 9.21 -5.63
CA ASP A 314 11.43 10.42 -6.04
C ASP A 314 11.13 10.30 -7.54
N ASP A 315 10.11 9.52 -7.90
CA ASP A 315 9.52 9.63 -9.23
C ASP A 315 8.99 11.07 -9.36
N GLU A 316 9.36 11.76 -10.44
CA GLU A 316 9.17 13.22 -10.64
C GLU A 316 7.66 13.64 -10.63
N PHE A 317 6.76 12.69 -10.37
CA PHE A 317 5.31 12.77 -10.43
C PHE A 317 4.57 12.24 -9.19
N ASP A 318 5.26 11.60 -8.24
CA ASP A 318 4.63 11.24 -6.96
C ASP A 318 4.29 12.54 -6.21
N ASP A 319 3.07 12.61 -5.65
CA ASP A 319 2.80 13.69 -4.71
C ASP A 319 3.65 13.50 -3.44
N GLN A 320 3.79 14.60 -2.68
CA GLN A 320 4.65 14.59 -1.50
C GLN A 320 4.19 13.55 -0.45
N GLN A 321 2.92 13.17 -0.42
CA GLN A 321 2.40 12.17 0.50
C GLN A 321 2.84 10.76 0.07
N THR A 322 2.71 10.45 -1.22
CA THR A 322 3.10 9.17 -1.83
C THR A 322 4.61 8.93 -1.72
N VAL A 323 5.45 9.93 -2.03
CA VAL A 323 6.91 9.82 -1.84
C VAL A 323 7.24 9.50 -0.39
N VAL A 324 6.56 10.14 0.57
CA VAL A 324 6.84 9.91 1.99
C VAL A 324 6.34 8.55 2.44
N ALA A 325 5.16 8.10 1.98
CA ALA A 325 4.66 6.76 2.25
C ALA A 325 5.59 5.67 1.69
N LYS A 326 6.02 5.79 0.43
CA LYS A 326 7.00 4.87 -0.20
C LYS A 326 8.36 4.92 0.51
N THR A 327 8.83 6.10 0.91
CA THR A 327 10.09 6.26 1.67
C THR A 327 10.00 5.57 3.02
N PHE A 328 8.88 5.76 3.74
CA PHE A 328 8.62 5.09 5.01
C PHE A 328 8.58 3.57 4.81
N ALA A 329 7.80 3.10 3.85
CA ALA A 329 7.66 1.68 3.54
C ALA A 329 9.00 1.03 3.14
N SER A 330 9.80 1.72 2.33
CA SER A 330 11.14 1.23 1.95
C SER A 330 12.08 1.10 3.16
N ALA A 331 12.11 2.10 4.04
CA ALA A 331 12.90 2.05 5.27
C ALA A 331 12.44 0.92 6.21
N LEU A 332 11.12 0.71 6.28
CA LEU A 332 10.51 -0.34 7.08
C LEU A 332 10.77 -1.74 6.51
N THR A 333 10.55 -1.94 5.21
CA THR A 333 10.92 -3.14 4.46
C THR A 333 12.40 -3.50 4.70
N ALA A 334 13.31 -2.53 4.61
CA ALA A 334 14.73 -2.76 4.87
C ALA A 334 14.97 -3.26 6.31
N ARG A 335 14.29 -2.67 7.29
CA ARG A 335 14.34 -3.15 8.69
C ARG A 335 13.76 -4.55 8.84
N PHE A 336 12.67 -4.88 8.16
CA PHE A 336 12.07 -6.23 8.20
C PHE A 336 12.97 -7.30 7.55
N ILE A 337 13.75 -6.93 6.54
CA ILE A 337 14.82 -7.80 6.00
C ILE A 337 15.92 -8.00 7.06
N ASP A 338 16.42 -6.92 7.67
CA ASP A 338 17.45 -7.01 8.71
C ASP A 338 17.00 -7.79 9.95
N ASP A 339 15.71 -7.70 10.27
CA ASP A 339 15.07 -8.42 11.37
C ASP A 339 14.72 -9.88 11.01
N GLY A 340 14.90 -10.28 9.75
CA GLY A 340 14.67 -11.64 9.28
C GLY A 340 13.21 -12.01 9.05
N TYR A 341 12.30 -11.03 9.00
CA TYR A 341 10.89 -11.25 8.66
C TYR A 341 10.70 -11.44 7.15
N PHE A 342 11.57 -10.83 6.35
CA PHE A 342 11.69 -11.07 4.92
C PHE A 342 13.02 -11.70 4.54
N VAL A 343 13.01 -12.47 3.46
CA VAL A 343 14.18 -12.86 2.68
C VAL A 343 13.97 -12.42 1.23
N VAL A 344 15.05 -12.00 0.57
CA VAL A 344 15.01 -11.62 -0.85
C VAL A 344 15.41 -12.81 -1.70
N VAL A 345 14.46 -13.35 -2.47
CA VAL A 345 14.65 -14.48 -3.38
C VAL A 345 14.36 -14.00 -4.81
N ASP A 346 15.35 -14.07 -5.69
CA ASP A 346 15.23 -13.59 -7.08
C ASP A 346 14.71 -12.15 -7.24
N GLY A 347 14.96 -11.30 -6.23
CA GLY A 347 14.52 -9.90 -6.21
C GLY A 347 13.13 -9.67 -5.62
N LEU A 348 12.47 -10.71 -5.13
CA LEU A 348 11.15 -10.67 -4.51
C LEU A 348 11.24 -10.91 -3.00
N LEU A 349 10.32 -10.31 -2.24
CA LEU A 349 10.21 -10.43 -0.79
C LEU A 349 9.38 -11.65 -0.43
N GLU A 350 10.02 -12.64 0.18
CA GLU A 350 9.34 -13.80 0.73
C GLU A 350 9.38 -13.77 2.26
N VAL A 351 8.28 -14.15 2.89
CA VAL A 351 8.24 -14.44 4.33
C VAL A 351 8.70 -15.88 4.53
N PRO A 352 9.75 -16.14 5.33
CA PRO A 352 10.22 -17.49 5.60
C PRO A 352 9.07 -18.38 6.09
N LEU A 353 8.89 -19.53 5.44
CA LEU A 353 7.78 -20.45 5.70
C LEU A 353 7.56 -20.75 7.20
N PRO A 354 8.61 -20.97 8.02
CA PRO A 354 8.40 -21.24 9.43
C PRO A 354 7.88 -20.05 10.25
N LEU A 355 8.03 -18.81 9.77
CA LEU A 355 7.60 -17.60 10.49
C LEU A 355 6.17 -17.19 10.14
N ARG A 356 5.66 -17.61 8.98
CA ARG A 356 4.34 -17.20 8.44
C ARG A 356 3.19 -17.35 9.45
N PRO A 357 3.06 -18.45 10.22
CA PRO A 357 1.96 -18.58 11.18
C PRO A 357 1.98 -17.52 12.29
N ALA A 358 3.16 -17.20 12.81
CA ALA A 358 3.32 -16.23 13.88
C ALA A 358 3.12 -14.79 13.39
N ILE A 359 3.63 -14.48 12.20
CA ILE A 359 3.48 -13.18 11.55
C ILE A 359 2.02 -12.94 11.20
N LEU A 360 1.37 -13.88 10.50
CA LEU A 360 -0.05 -13.76 10.13
C LEU A 360 -0.94 -13.55 11.35
N ALA A 361 -0.69 -14.26 12.45
CA ALA A 361 -1.44 -14.11 13.70
C ALA A 361 -1.26 -12.73 14.37
N GLY A 362 -0.21 -11.99 14.03
CA GLY A 362 0.04 -10.63 14.51
C GLY A 362 -0.58 -9.54 13.63
N ILE A 363 -1.06 -9.91 12.44
CA ILE A 363 -1.74 -8.98 11.54
C ILE A 363 -3.19 -8.81 12.02
N PRO A 364 -3.67 -7.58 12.29
CA PRO A 364 -5.06 -7.35 12.65
C PRO A 364 -5.98 -7.75 11.50
N ASP A 365 -7.12 -8.35 11.85
CA ASP A 365 -8.19 -8.62 10.89
C ASP A 365 -8.81 -7.27 10.52
N LEU A 366 -8.40 -6.72 9.38
CA LEU A 366 -8.99 -5.52 8.80
C LEU A 366 -10.38 -5.94 8.31
N GLY A 367 -11.43 -5.55 9.03
CA GLY A 367 -12.79 -5.70 8.54
C GLY A 367 -13.03 -4.74 7.38
N ASP A 368 -14.07 -5.00 6.57
CA ASP A 368 -14.46 -4.13 5.44
C ASP A 368 -14.61 -2.65 5.89
N ASP A 369 -15.10 -2.41 7.11
CA ASP A 369 -15.26 -1.06 7.70
C ASP A 369 -13.93 -0.33 8.02
N ASP A 370 -12.80 -1.05 8.15
CA ASP A 370 -11.48 -0.44 8.45
C ASP A 370 -10.75 0.04 7.18
N PHE A 371 -11.24 -0.31 5.98
CA PHE A 371 -10.71 0.18 4.71
C PHE A 371 -11.34 1.51 4.27
N ASP A 372 -12.51 1.86 4.83
CA ASP A 372 -13.23 3.13 4.55
C ASP A 372 -12.59 4.36 5.24
N ASP A 373 -11.73 4.12 6.24
CA ASP A 373 -11.01 5.14 7.01
C ASP A 373 -9.50 5.20 6.67
N LEU A 374 -9.03 4.48 5.63
CA LEU A 374 -7.65 4.52 5.09
C LEU A 374 -7.48 5.60 4.02
#